data_AF-A0A445LXP8-F1
#
_entry.id   AF-A0A445LXP8-F1
#
_cell.length_a   1.000
_cell.length_b   1.000
_cell.length_c   1.000
_cell.angle_alpha   90.00
_cell.angle_beta   90.00
_cell.angle_gamma   90.00
#
_symmetry.space_group_name_H-M   'P 1'
#
loop_
_entity.id
_entity.type
_entity.pdbx_description
1 polymer ?
#
loop_
_entity_poly.entity_id
_entity_poly.type
_entity_poly.pdbx_seq_one_letter_code
_entity_poly.pdbx_strand_id
1 'polypeptide(L)'
;MASHAAQNPKSVFLMTFLLLITSAKSDSFSFNLPRFEPDALNILLDGSAKTTGGVLQLTKKDKRGNPTQHSVGLSAFYAALHLSDAKTGRVANFATEFSFVVNTKGAPLHGDGFTFYLASLDFDFPDNSSGGFLGLFNKKTAFNTSLNQVVAVEFDSFANEWDPNFPESDSPHIGIDINSIRSVATAPWPLDIQPQGSIGKARISYQSSSKILSVSVAYPNSPVKLNATVLSYPVNLGAVLPERVLFGFSAATGDLVETHDILSWSFNSFL
;
A
#
# COMPACT_ATOMS: atom_id res chain seq x y z
N MET A 1 23.48 45.29 -15.45
CA MET A 1 23.72 43.86 -15.18
C MET A 1 22.42 43.28 -14.67
N ALA A 2 21.67 42.60 -15.53
CA ALA A 2 20.38 42.00 -15.18
C ALA A 2 20.64 40.59 -14.65
N SER A 3 20.30 40.32 -13.38
CA SER A 3 20.30 38.97 -12.84
C SER A 3 18.97 38.30 -13.21
N HIS A 4 19.03 37.34 -14.13
CA HIS A 4 17.93 36.41 -14.38
C HIS A 4 17.74 35.51 -13.17
N ALA A 5 16.64 35.70 -12.44
CA ALA A 5 16.12 34.70 -11.53
C ALA A 5 15.56 33.56 -12.39
N ALA A 6 16.25 32.43 -12.37
CA ALA A 6 15.81 31.21 -13.04
C ALA A 6 14.46 30.76 -12.46
N GLN A 7 13.46 30.67 -13.32
CA GLN A 7 12.20 30.02 -13.00
C GLN A 7 12.47 28.54 -12.75
N ASN A 8 12.13 28.07 -11.56
CA ASN A 8 12.11 26.66 -11.20
C ASN A 8 11.16 25.92 -12.16
N PRO A 9 11.61 24.94 -12.96
CA PRO A 9 10.69 24.14 -13.74
C PRO A 9 9.87 23.31 -12.76
N LYS A 10 8.55 23.54 -12.73
CA LYS A 10 7.60 22.62 -12.12
C LYS A 10 7.78 21.29 -12.86
N SER A 11 8.41 20.33 -12.20
CA SER A 11 8.51 18.96 -12.70
C SER A 11 7.10 18.38 -12.67
N VAL A 12 6.39 18.47 -13.79
CA VAL A 12 5.15 17.74 -14.00
C VAL A 12 5.58 16.30 -14.28
N PHE A 13 5.43 15.44 -13.28
CA PHE A 13 5.70 14.01 -13.39
C PHE A 13 4.57 13.39 -14.22
N LEU A 14 4.72 13.38 -15.54
CA LEU A 14 3.77 12.73 -16.43
C LEU A 14 4.20 11.28 -16.60
N MET A 15 3.65 10.39 -15.76
CA MET A 15 3.78 8.95 -15.93
C MET A 15 2.92 8.53 -17.12
N THR A 16 3.44 8.60 -18.35
CA THR A 16 2.78 8.04 -19.53
C THR A 16 2.84 6.52 -19.48
N PHE A 17 1.90 5.91 -18.75
CA PHE A 17 1.68 4.47 -18.77
C PHE A 17 0.89 4.09 -20.01
N LEU A 18 1.54 3.38 -20.94
CA LEU A 18 0.86 2.78 -22.08
C LEU A 18 0.08 1.54 -21.59
N LEU A 19 -1.09 1.76 -20.99
CA LEU A 19 -2.03 0.70 -20.64
C LEU A 19 -2.49 0.02 -21.93
N LEU A 20 -2.05 -1.22 -22.16
CA LEU A 20 -2.69 -2.13 -23.10
C LEU A 20 -4.10 -2.41 -22.55
N ILE A 21 -5.08 -1.62 -23.00
CA ILE A 21 -6.49 -1.88 -22.72
C ILE A 21 -6.88 -3.11 -23.55
N THR A 22 -6.60 -4.30 -23.03
CA THR A 22 -7.27 -5.50 -23.53
C THR A 22 -8.74 -5.37 -23.15
N SER A 23 -9.57 -4.98 -24.12
CA SER A 23 -11.03 -5.00 -24.00
C SER A 23 -11.54 -6.45 -23.99
N ALA A 24 -11.19 -7.20 -22.94
CA ALA A 24 -11.94 -8.39 -22.58
C ALA A 24 -13.11 -7.93 -21.70
N LYS A 25 -14.34 -8.09 -22.19
CA LYS A 25 -15.57 -7.98 -21.38
C LYS A 25 -15.67 -9.15 -20.38
N SER A 26 -14.64 -9.33 -19.56
CA SER A 26 -14.68 -10.28 -18.47
C SER A 26 -15.07 -9.51 -17.22
N ASP A 27 -16.22 -9.87 -16.64
CA ASP A 27 -16.63 -9.39 -15.31
C ASP A 27 -15.66 -9.88 -14.23
N SER A 28 -14.81 -10.87 -14.54
CA SER A 28 -13.81 -11.42 -13.62
C SER A 28 -12.37 -11.07 -14.03
N PHE A 29 -11.53 -10.81 -13.05
CA PHE A 29 -10.09 -10.62 -13.22
C PHE A 29 -9.36 -11.34 -12.10
N SER A 30 -8.26 -12.03 -12.41
CA SER A 30 -7.44 -12.67 -11.39
C SER A 30 -6.00 -12.88 -11.83
N PHE A 31 -5.10 -12.91 -10.85
CA PHE A 31 -3.72 -13.36 -11.03
C PHE A 31 -3.19 -14.00 -9.75
N ASN A 32 -2.09 -14.73 -9.90
CA ASN A 32 -1.32 -15.29 -8.80
C ASN A 32 0.18 -15.18 -9.10
N LEU A 33 0.90 -14.41 -8.29
CA LEU A 33 2.34 -14.22 -8.35
C LEU A 33 2.96 -14.90 -7.13
N PRO A 34 3.43 -16.16 -7.25
CA PRO A 34 4.10 -16.85 -6.13
C PRO A 34 5.49 -16.27 -5.83
N ARG A 35 6.04 -15.48 -6.75
CA ARG A 35 7.29 -14.72 -6.66
C ARG A 35 7.29 -13.60 -7.70
N PHE A 36 8.18 -12.63 -7.52
CA PHE A 36 8.35 -11.46 -8.40
C PHE A 36 9.59 -11.60 -9.28
N GLU A 37 9.40 -11.85 -10.58
CA GLU A 37 10.53 -11.94 -11.52
C GLU A 37 11.05 -10.55 -11.92
N PRO A 38 12.38 -10.35 -12.03
CA PRO A 38 13.00 -9.06 -12.37
C PRO A 38 12.48 -8.40 -13.65
N ASP A 39 12.12 -9.21 -14.66
CA ASP A 39 11.74 -8.75 -16.01
C ASP A 39 10.25 -8.95 -16.32
N ALA A 40 9.43 -9.31 -15.32
CA ALA A 40 8.00 -9.47 -15.54
C ALA A 40 7.33 -8.11 -15.71
N LEU A 41 6.78 -7.84 -16.91
CA LEU A 41 6.00 -6.64 -17.22
C LEU A 41 4.64 -6.56 -16.50
N ASN A 42 4.40 -7.45 -15.53
CA ASN A 42 3.13 -7.52 -14.81
C ASN A 42 3.07 -6.53 -13.63
N ILE A 43 4.22 -6.03 -13.18
CA ILE A 43 4.32 -5.11 -12.05
C ILE A 43 5.08 -3.87 -12.48
N LEU A 44 4.46 -2.73 -12.24
CA LEU A 44 5.01 -1.41 -12.43
C LEU A 44 5.70 -1.01 -11.14
N LEU A 45 6.88 -0.38 -11.26
CA LEU A 45 7.73 -0.02 -10.13
C LEU A 45 8.10 1.45 -10.25
N ASP A 46 8.07 2.16 -9.12
CA ASP A 46 8.51 3.54 -9.04
C ASP A 46 9.20 3.84 -7.69
N GLY A 47 9.93 4.95 -7.66
CA GLY A 47 10.76 5.36 -6.53
C GLY A 47 11.84 4.33 -6.23
N SER A 48 11.78 3.78 -5.03
CA SER A 48 12.75 2.82 -4.51
C SER A 48 12.38 1.35 -4.77
N ALA A 49 11.17 1.10 -5.25
CA ALA A 49 10.67 -0.25 -5.41
C ALA A 49 11.46 -1.00 -6.49
N LYS A 50 11.81 -2.25 -6.19
CA LYS A 50 12.50 -3.13 -7.13
C LYS A 50 12.17 -4.59 -6.88
N THR A 51 12.31 -5.41 -7.90
CA THR A 51 12.22 -6.87 -7.79
C THR A 51 13.62 -7.46 -7.74
N THR A 52 13.91 -8.33 -6.77
CA THR A 52 15.22 -8.98 -6.63
C THR A 52 15.05 -10.34 -5.97
N GLY A 53 15.57 -11.39 -6.62
CA GLY A 53 15.55 -12.74 -6.06
C GLY A 53 14.14 -13.31 -5.83
N GLY A 54 13.15 -12.91 -6.64
CA GLY A 54 11.76 -13.34 -6.46
C GLY A 54 10.95 -12.50 -5.46
N VAL A 55 11.52 -11.43 -4.91
CA VAL A 55 10.89 -10.58 -3.89
C VAL A 55 10.70 -9.17 -4.42
N LEU A 56 9.52 -8.59 -4.18
CA LEU A 56 9.27 -7.17 -4.37
C LEU A 56 9.71 -6.42 -3.12
N GLN A 57 10.81 -5.67 -3.25
CA GLN A 57 11.36 -4.82 -2.19
C GLN A 57 10.82 -3.41 -2.39
N LEU A 58 10.00 -2.92 -1.46
CA LEU A 58 9.40 -1.58 -1.58
C LEU A 58 10.35 -0.49 -1.07
N THR A 59 11.18 -0.77 -0.06
CA THR A 59 12.16 0.20 0.46
C THR A 59 13.62 -0.19 0.17
N LYS A 60 14.48 0.83 0.05
CA LYS A 60 15.91 0.68 -0.25
C LYS A 60 16.62 -0.11 0.85
N LYS A 61 17.56 -0.93 0.40
CA LYS A 61 18.51 -1.65 1.24
C LYS A 61 19.93 -1.30 0.81
N ASP A 62 20.83 -1.18 1.78
CA ASP A 62 22.26 -1.06 1.52
C ASP A 62 22.85 -2.38 0.97
N LYS A 63 24.16 -2.39 0.67
CA LYS A 63 24.86 -3.57 0.15
C LYS A 63 24.90 -4.75 1.12
N ARG A 64 24.62 -4.53 2.41
CA ARG A 64 24.57 -5.55 3.47
C ARG A 64 23.13 -5.99 3.76
N GLY A 65 22.15 -5.44 3.02
CA GLY A 65 20.74 -5.73 3.21
C GLY A 65 20.12 -5.01 4.41
N ASN A 66 20.72 -3.93 4.91
CA ASN A 66 20.13 -3.08 5.95
C ASN A 66 19.18 -2.05 5.32
N PRO A 67 18.04 -1.75 5.96
CA PRO A 67 17.13 -0.72 5.49
C PRO A 67 17.76 0.68 5.58
N THR A 68 17.33 1.61 4.73
CA THR A 68 17.87 2.97 4.66
C THR A 68 16.79 4.02 4.94
N GLN A 69 17.19 5.18 5.46
CA GLN A 69 16.30 6.31 5.77
C GLN A 69 15.70 6.95 4.51
N HIS A 70 14.55 7.60 4.68
CA HIS A 70 13.85 8.38 3.65
C HIS A 70 13.66 7.66 2.31
N SER A 71 13.42 6.36 2.37
CA SER A 71 13.08 5.56 1.19
C SER A 71 11.59 5.64 0.95
N VAL A 72 11.18 5.84 -0.29
CA VAL A 72 9.78 5.68 -0.74
C VAL A 72 9.79 4.79 -1.96
N GLY A 73 8.95 3.76 -1.98
CA GLY A 73 8.77 2.94 -3.17
C GLY A 73 7.31 2.60 -3.40
N LEU A 74 6.97 2.52 -4.68
CA LEU A 74 5.63 2.29 -5.16
C LEU A 74 5.65 1.12 -6.13
N SER A 75 4.62 0.30 -6.08
CA SER A 75 4.35 -0.73 -7.05
C SER A 75 2.87 -0.73 -7.43
N ALA A 76 2.59 -1.14 -8.65
CA ALA A 76 1.24 -1.32 -9.14
C ALA A 76 1.14 -2.52 -10.07
N PHE A 77 0.00 -3.19 -10.09
CA PHE A 77 -0.27 -4.15 -11.16
C PHE A 77 -0.43 -3.40 -12.48
N TYR A 78 0.12 -3.94 -13.57
CA TYR A 78 0.18 -3.23 -14.86
C TYR A 78 -1.18 -2.87 -15.46
N ALA A 79 -2.23 -3.60 -15.10
CA ALA A 79 -3.58 -3.39 -15.60
C ALA A 79 -4.46 -2.73 -14.53
N ALA A 80 -5.30 -1.78 -14.97
CA ALA A 80 -6.31 -1.17 -14.13
C ALA A 80 -7.41 -2.19 -13.77
N LEU A 81 -7.89 -2.12 -12.53
CA LEU A 81 -9.08 -2.85 -12.08
C LEU A 81 -10.33 -2.08 -12.47
N HIS A 82 -11.29 -2.76 -13.11
CA HIS A 82 -12.65 -2.24 -13.29
C HIS A 82 -13.44 -2.46 -12.00
N LEU A 83 -13.44 -1.44 -11.14
CA LEU A 83 -13.99 -1.48 -9.78
C LEU A 83 -15.51 -1.30 -9.75
N SER A 84 -16.07 -0.46 -10.62
CA SER A 84 -17.51 -0.20 -10.66
C SER A 84 -17.98 0.13 -12.08
N ASP A 85 -19.29 -0.04 -12.30
CA ASP A 85 -19.98 0.33 -13.53
C ASP A 85 -21.12 1.31 -13.18
N ALA A 86 -20.96 2.57 -13.56
CA ALA A 86 -21.89 3.64 -13.29
C ALA A 86 -23.25 3.46 -13.99
N LYS A 87 -23.31 2.71 -15.10
CA LYS A 87 -24.57 2.44 -15.81
C LYS A 87 -25.44 1.45 -15.06
N THR A 88 -24.82 0.45 -14.44
CA THR A 88 -25.54 -0.61 -13.70
C THR A 88 -25.57 -0.36 -12.20
N GLY A 89 -24.73 0.55 -11.69
CA GLY A 89 -24.52 0.78 -10.26
C GLY A 89 -23.78 -0.36 -9.56
N ARG A 90 -23.22 -1.31 -10.31
CA ARG A 90 -22.49 -2.47 -9.77
C ARG A 90 -21.12 -2.03 -9.28
N VAL A 91 -20.67 -2.65 -8.18
CA VAL A 91 -19.31 -2.52 -7.66
C VAL A 91 -18.74 -3.93 -7.50
N ALA A 92 -17.50 -4.11 -7.91
CA ALA A 92 -16.83 -5.39 -7.88
C ALA A 92 -16.59 -5.86 -6.44
N ASN A 93 -16.77 -7.16 -6.23
CA ASN A 93 -16.17 -7.84 -5.11
C ASN A 93 -14.70 -8.09 -5.44
N PHE A 94 -13.82 -8.05 -4.44
CA PHE A 94 -12.46 -8.51 -4.63
C PHE A 94 -11.93 -9.23 -3.39
N ALA A 95 -10.94 -10.07 -3.60
CA ALA A 95 -10.05 -10.53 -2.56
C ALA A 95 -8.61 -10.48 -3.07
N THR A 96 -7.69 -10.14 -2.17
CA THR A 96 -6.27 -10.20 -2.42
C THR A 96 -5.59 -10.86 -1.24
N GLU A 97 -4.58 -11.67 -1.52
CA GLU A 97 -3.73 -12.27 -0.50
C GLU A 97 -2.28 -12.00 -0.86
N PHE A 98 -1.47 -11.64 0.12
CA PHE A 98 -0.04 -11.51 -0.06
C PHE A 98 0.68 -11.98 1.18
N SER A 99 1.92 -12.44 0.97
CA SER A 99 2.84 -12.72 2.06
C SER A 99 3.95 -11.69 2.05
N PHE A 100 4.38 -11.31 3.24
CA PHE A 100 5.33 -10.22 3.42
C PHE A 100 6.30 -10.51 4.56
N VAL A 101 7.41 -9.78 4.55
CA VAL A 101 8.36 -9.70 5.65
C VAL A 101 8.61 -8.23 5.95
N VAL A 102 8.46 -7.88 7.22
CA VAL A 102 8.97 -6.64 7.78
C VAL A 102 10.15 -6.98 8.69
N ASN A 103 11.29 -6.32 8.47
CA ASN A 103 12.54 -6.62 9.17
C ASN A 103 13.18 -5.36 9.74
N THR A 104 13.13 -5.27 11.06
CA THR A 104 13.66 -4.16 11.87
C THR A 104 15.16 -4.26 12.12
N LYS A 105 15.82 -5.36 11.71
CA LYS A 105 17.25 -5.65 11.94
C LYS A 105 17.70 -5.58 13.41
N GLY A 106 16.78 -5.71 14.35
CA GLY A 106 17.06 -5.72 15.79
C GLY A 106 16.77 -4.39 16.46
N ALA A 107 16.35 -3.39 15.68
CA ALA A 107 16.04 -2.10 16.21
C ALA A 107 14.76 -2.18 17.07
N PRO A 108 14.79 -1.71 18.33
CA PRO A 108 13.60 -1.64 19.18
C PRO A 108 12.65 -0.52 18.74
N LEU A 109 13.17 0.52 18.07
CA LEU A 109 12.40 1.55 17.39
C LEU A 109 12.66 1.41 15.89
N HIS A 110 11.59 1.31 15.12
CA HIS A 110 11.61 1.06 13.69
C HIS A 110 10.42 1.76 13.02
N GLY A 111 10.40 1.79 11.70
CA GLY A 111 9.39 2.53 10.95
C GLY A 111 9.63 2.57 9.43
N ASP A 112 8.64 2.96 8.63
CA ASP A 112 7.35 3.51 9.08
C ASP A 112 6.15 2.64 8.67
N GLY A 113 6.31 1.77 7.68
CA GLY A 113 5.26 0.83 7.27
C GLY A 113 5.04 0.75 5.76
N PHE A 114 4.03 -0.02 5.39
CA PHE A 114 3.62 -0.22 4.00
C PHE A 114 2.09 -0.29 3.87
N THR A 115 1.60 -0.16 2.63
CA THR A 115 0.17 -0.24 2.33
C THR A 115 -0.11 -1.20 1.19
N PHE A 116 -1.31 -1.75 1.17
CA PHE A 116 -2.00 -2.14 -0.06
C PHE A 116 -3.03 -1.07 -0.40
N TYR A 117 -3.01 -0.52 -1.62
CA TYR A 117 -3.89 0.59 -1.99
C TYR A 117 -4.70 0.33 -3.25
N LEU A 118 -5.84 1.01 -3.35
CA LEU A 118 -6.58 1.27 -4.59
C LEU A 118 -6.67 2.78 -4.79
N ALA A 119 -6.26 3.28 -5.93
CA ALA A 119 -6.22 4.72 -6.24
C ALA A 119 -6.82 5.02 -7.62
N SER A 120 -7.23 6.26 -7.85
CA SER A 120 -7.59 6.71 -9.20
C SER A 120 -6.40 6.57 -10.16
N LEU A 121 -6.68 6.38 -11.46
CA LEU A 121 -5.61 6.28 -12.46
C LEU A 121 -4.79 7.57 -12.59
N ASP A 122 -5.38 8.70 -12.25
CA ASP A 122 -4.76 10.02 -12.23
C ASP A 122 -4.29 10.43 -10.82
N PHE A 123 -4.16 9.47 -9.89
CA PHE A 123 -3.72 9.77 -8.54
C PHE A 123 -2.28 10.31 -8.57
N ASP A 124 -2.13 11.54 -8.10
CA ASP A 124 -0.84 12.22 -8.02
C ASP A 124 -0.09 11.75 -6.77
N PHE A 125 0.72 10.71 -6.92
CA PHE A 125 1.58 10.22 -5.85
C PHE A 125 2.53 11.35 -5.42
N PRO A 126 2.41 11.85 -4.18
CA PRO A 126 3.05 13.09 -3.82
C PRO A 126 4.56 12.93 -3.60
N ASP A 127 5.31 13.93 -4.04
CA ASP A 127 6.67 14.16 -3.55
C ASP A 127 6.68 14.38 -2.02
N ASN A 128 7.81 14.08 -1.39
CA ASN A 128 8.04 14.23 0.05
C ASN A 128 7.05 13.42 0.90
N SER A 129 6.82 12.18 0.48
CA SER A 129 5.91 11.19 1.08
C SER A 129 6.62 10.12 1.92
N SER A 130 7.87 10.39 2.32
CA SER A 130 8.65 9.51 3.21
C SER A 130 8.14 9.53 4.65
N GLY A 131 8.53 8.52 5.43
CA GLY A 131 8.07 8.33 6.81
C GLY A 131 6.60 7.89 6.88
N GLY A 132 5.91 8.25 7.95
CA GLY A 132 4.48 7.96 8.17
C GLY A 132 3.48 8.49 7.14
N PHE A 133 3.92 9.10 6.03
CA PHE A 133 3.04 9.34 4.88
C PHE A 133 2.96 8.14 3.91
N LEU A 134 3.75 7.09 4.16
CA LEU A 134 3.68 5.77 3.54
C LEU A 134 3.73 5.78 2.01
N GLY A 135 4.30 6.82 1.39
CA GLY A 135 4.36 6.98 -0.07
C GLY A 135 3.04 7.41 -0.73
N LEU A 136 1.95 7.58 0.01
CA LEU A 136 0.63 7.95 -0.54
C LEU A 136 0.25 9.40 -0.27
N PHE A 137 0.80 10.01 0.77
CA PHE A 137 0.42 11.35 1.20
C PHE A 137 1.64 12.27 1.35
N ASN A 138 1.39 13.56 1.57
CA ASN A 138 2.39 14.46 2.11
C ASN A 138 1.72 15.46 3.07
N LYS A 139 2.51 16.37 3.65
CA LYS A 139 2.01 17.39 4.58
C LYS A 139 0.81 18.21 4.06
N LYS A 140 0.66 18.38 2.74
CA LYS A 140 -0.44 19.16 2.13
C LYS A 140 -1.70 18.33 1.90
N THR A 141 -1.54 17.04 1.59
CA THR A 141 -2.64 16.16 1.18
C THR A 141 -3.11 15.22 2.28
N ALA A 142 -2.26 14.89 3.26
CA ALA A 142 -2.49 13.87 4.29
C ALA A 142 -3.85 13.94 5.01
N PHE A 143 -4.38 15.14 5.27
CA PHE A 143 -5.66 15.34 5.96
C PHE A 143 -6.74 15.98 5.09
N ASN A 144 -6.43 16.26 3.81
CA ASN A 144 -7.37 16.90 2.91
C ASN A 144 -8.02 15.87 2.00
N THR A 145 -9.16 15.35 2.44
CA THR A 145 -9.89 14.28 1.77
C THR A 145 -10.40 14.63 0.37
N SER A 146 -10.47 15.92 0.02
CA SER A 146 -10.86 16.36 -1.34
C SER A 146 -9.72 16.33 -2.36
N LEU A 147 -8.46 16.23 -1.90
CA LEU A 147 -7.29 16.18 -2.76
C LEU A 147 -6.83 14.75 -3.06
N ASN A 148 -7.42 13.76 -2.41
CA ASN A 148 -7.03 12.36 -2.55
C ASN A 148 -8.20 11.54 -3.09
N GLN A 149 -7.86 10.53 -3.89
CA GLN A 149 -8.78 9.49 -4.34
C GLN A 149 -8.08 8.15 -4.19
N VAL A 150 -7.88 7.75 -2.93
CA VAL A 150 -7.15 6.54 -2.54
C VAL A 150 -7.83 5.91 -1.33
N VAL A 151 -7.97 4.59 -1.38
CA VAL A 151 -8.31 3.76 -0.23
C VAL A 151 -7.13 2.83 0.00
N ALA A 152 -6.62 2.79 1.22
CA ALA A 152 -5.49 1.95 1.57
C ALA A 152 -5.78 1.11 2.80
N VAL A 153 -5.14 -0.06 2.86
CA VAL A 153 -4.96 -0.82 4.10
C VAL A 153 -3.50 -0.65 4.47
N GLU A 154 -3.23 0.08 5.53
CA GLU A 154 -1.89 0.32 6.05
C GLU A 154 -1.48 -0.74 7.08
N PHE A 155 -0.19 -0.99 7.10
CA PHE A 155 0.53 -1.82 8.07
C PHE A 155 1.58 -0.90 8.65
N ASP A 156 1.18 -0.17 9.68
CA ASP A 156 1.93 0.91 10.28
C ASP A 156 2.72 0.36 11.47
N SER A 157 4.02 0.56 11.45
CA SER A 157 4.95 0.10 12.48
C SER A 157 5.39 1.22 13.43
N PHE A 158 5.02 2.46 13.16
CA PHE A 158 5.49 3.62 13.89
C PHE A 158 4.40 4.64 14.20
N ALA A 159 4.08 4.79 15.49
CA ALA A 159 3.12 5.78 15.96
C ALA A 159 3.51 7.24 15.61
N ASN A 160 2.66 7.89 14.82
CA ASN A 160 2.65 9.33 14.58
C ASN A 160 1.54 10.05 15.36
N GLU A 161 1.63 11.38 15.47
CA GLU A 161 0.67 12.19 16.23
C GLU A 161 -0.77 12.18 15.69
N TRP A 162 -0.99 11.67 14.47
CA TRP A 162 -2.30 11.57 13.86
C TRP A 162 -2.99 10.22 14.11
N ASP A 163 -2.27 9.25 14.66
CA ASP A 163 -2.80 7.91 14.88
C ASP A 163 -3.80 7.88 16.02
N PRO A 164 -4.78 6.96 15.97
CA PRO A 164 -5.71 6.79 17.06
C PRO A 164 -4.99 6.54 18.38
N ASN A 165 -5.48 7.18 19.44
CA ASN A 165 -4.99 7.04 20.82
C ASN A 165 -3.55 7.55 21.07
N PHE A 166 -2.90 8.29 20.16
CA PHE A 166 -1.60 8.90 20.44
C PHE A 166 -1.61 9.77 21.72
N PRO A 167 -0.58 9.71 22.60
CA PRO A 167 0.66 8.93 22.48
C PRO A 167 0.57 7.46 22.96
N GLU A 168 -0.58 7.02 23.46
CA GLU A 168 -0.88 5.64 23.85
C GLU A 168 -1.30 4.77 22.64
N SER A 169 -0.83 5.11 21.44
CA SER A 169 -1.20 4.43 20.19
C SER A 169 -0.89 2.93 20.26
N ASP A 170 -1.77 2.11 19.67
CA ASP A 170 -1.62 0.66 19.55
C ASP A 170 -0.55 0.25 18.50
N SER A 171 0.38 1.14 18.15
CA SER A 171 1.46 0.87 17.20
C SER A 171 2.32 -0.31 17.66
N PRO A 172 2.67 -1.25 16.77
CA PRO A 172 2.24 -1.34 15.36
C PRO A 172 0.75 -1.62 15.17
N HIS A 173 0.09 -0.99 14.18
CA HIS A 173 -1.32 -1.21 13.86
C HIS A 173 -1.58 -1.54 12.38
N ILE A 174 -2.74 -2.16 12.12
CA ILE A 174 -3.34 -2.24 10.78
C ILE A 174 -4.40 -1.16 10.72
N GLY A 175 -4.41 -0.39 9.65
CA GLY A 175 -5.35 0.70 9.43
C GLY A 175 -6.14 0.57 8.14
N ILE A 176 -7.31 1.21 8.07
CA ILE A 176 -8.05 1.43 6.83
C ILE A 176 -8.12 2.94 6.59
N ASP A 177 -7.53 3.37 5.49
CA ASP A 177 -7.43 4.78 5.11
C ASP A 177 -8.41 5.08 3.99
N ILE A 178 -9.11 6.21 4.11
CA ILE A 178 -10.02 6.71 3.07
C ILE A 178 -9.68 8.17 2.81
N ASN A 179 -8.96 8.43 1.71
CA ASN A 179 -8.55 9.75 1.26
C ASN A 179 -7.74 10.57 2.28
N SER A 180 -7.20 9.95 3.33
CA SER A 180 -6.48 10.60 4.41
C SER A 180 -5.58 9.57 5.10
N ILE A 181 -4.40 9.99 5.57
CA ILE A 181 -3.48 9.14 6.35
C ILE A 181 -4.06 8.77 7.73
N ARG A 182 -4.99 9.58 8.24
CA ARG A 182 -5.72 9.20 9.45
C ARG A 182 -6.71 8.10 9.12
N SER A 183 -6.37 6.89 9.53
CA SER A 183 -7.23 5.71 9.47
C SER A 183 -8.63 5.95 10.05
N VAL A 184 -9.65 5.42 9.35
CA VAL A 184 -11.05 5.43 9.82
C VAL A 184 -11.35 4.28 10.79
N ALA A 185 -10.50 3.25 10.81
CA ALA A 185 -10.52 2.16 11.78
C ALA A 185 -9.14 1.54 11.87
N THR A 186 -8.77 1.06 13.05
CA THR A 186 -7.49 0.39 13.31
C THR A 186 -7.66 -0.88 14.13
N ALA A 187 -6.67 -1.77 14.07
CA ALA A 187 -6.53 -2.92 14.96
C ALA A 187 -5.04 -3.19 15.28
N PRO A 188 -4.70 -3.70 16.47
CA PRO A 188 -3.32 -3.99 16.83
C PRO A 188 -2.66 -5.00 15.87
N TRP A 189 -1.46 -4.68 15.39
CA TRP A 189 -0.65 -5.54 14.57
C TRP A 189 0.48 -6.15 15.43
N PRO A 190 0.50 -7.48 15.64
CA PRO A 190 1.48 -8.10 16.53
C PRO A 190 2.89 -8.23 15.93
N LEU A 191 3.36 -7.25 15.16
CA LEU A 191 4.67 -7.26 14.50
C LEU A 191 5.81 -7.44 15.51
N ASP A 192 5.83 -6.63 16.56
CA ASP A 192 6.96 -6.55 17.50
C ASP A 192 7.15 -7.79 18.36
N ILE A 193 6.09 -8.59 18.52
CA ILE A 193 6.15 -9.85 19.25
C ILE A 193 6.46 -11.05 18.34
N GLN A 194 6.52 -10.86 17.03
CA GLN A 194 6.99 -11.90 16.12
C GLN A 194 8.52 -11.98 16.13
N PRO A 195 9.10 -13.18 16.01
CA PRO A 195 10.51 -13.33 15.71
C PRO A 195 10.87 -12.62 14.41
N GLN A 196 12.09 -12.10 14.32
CA GLN A 196 12.55 -11.45 13.10
C GLN A 196 12.52 -12.36 11.88
N GLY A 197 12.14 -11.77 10.75
CA GLY A 197 11.98 -12.50 9.50
C GLY A 197 10.75 -13.40 9.46
N SER A 198 9.86 -13.32 10.46
CA SER A 198 8.57 -14.02 10.40
C SER A 198 7.79 -13.57 9.17
N ILE A 199 7.29 -14.56 8.43
CA ILE A 199 6.49 -14.31 7.23
C ILE A 199 5.05 -14.05 7.67
N GLY A 200 4.61 -12.81 7.49
CA GLY A 200 3.21 -12.42 7.62
C GLY A 200 2.42 -12.83 6.39
N LYS A 201 1.14 -13.15 6.59
CA LYS A 201 0.15 -13.32 5.51
C LYS A 201 -1.00 -12.37 5.77
N ALA A 202 -1.29 -11.53 4.79
CA ALA A 202 -2.44 -10.65 4.80
C ALA A 202 -3.44 -11.11 3.75
N ARG A 203 -4.73 -11.05 4.10
CA ARG A 203 -5.85 -11.19 3.18
C ARG A 203 -6.75 -9.98 3.32
N ILE A 204 -7.02 -9.30 2.22
CA ILE A 204 -7.95 -8.18 2.15
C ILE A 204 -9.09 -8.59 1.24
N SER A 205 -10.32 -8.32 1.64
CA SER A 205 -11.49 -8.58 0.80
C SER A 205 -12.52 -7.48 0.91
N TYR A 206 -13.20 -7.22 -0.20
CA TYR A 206 -14.33 -6.31 -0.26
C TYR A 206 -15.57 -7.05 -0.75
N GLN A 207 -16.64 -6.96 0.03
CA GLN A 207 -17.96 -7.48 -0.31
C GLN A 207 -18.86 -6.32 -0.72
N SER A 208 -19.22 -6.23 -1.99
CA SER A 208 -19.96 -5.09 -2.52
C SER A 208 -21.43 -5.05 -2.08
N SER A 209 -22.04 -6.21 -1.82
CA SER A 209 -23.42 -6.32 -1.34
C SER A 209 -23.61 -5.74 0.06
N SER A 210 -22.64 -5.95 0.96
CA SER A 210 -22.63 -5.43 2.32
C SER A 210 -21.81 -4.14 2.48
N LYS A 211 -21.04 -3.76 1.45
CA LYS A 211 -20.11 -2.61 1.45
C LYS A 211 -19.09 -2.68 2.58
N ILE A 212 -18.53 -3.87 2.80
CA ILE A 212 -17.56 -4.11 3.87
C ILE A 212 -16.20 -4.40 3.25
N LEU A 213 -15.20 -3.58 3.62
CA LEU A 213 -13.79 -3.87 3.43
C LEU A 213 -13.26 -4.56 4.68
N SER A 214 -12.65 -5.73 4.53
CA SER A 214 -12.08 -6.51 5.62
C SER A 214 -10.62 -6.82 5.35
N VAL A 215 -9.81 -6.81 6.40
CA VAL A 215 -8.42 -7.27 6.40
C VAL A 215 -8.23 -8.28 7.51
N SER A 216 -7.43 -9.32 7.23
CA SER A 216 -6.94 -10.25 8.24
C SER A 216 -5.45 -10.49 8.07
N VAL A 217 -4.71 -10.51 9.17
CA VAL A 217 -3.25 -10.73 9.19
C VAL A 217 -2.91 -11.84 10.16
N ALA A 218 -2.08 -12.78 9.72
CA ALA A 218 -1.62 -13.90 10.53
C ALA A 218 -0.17 -14.27 10.25
N TYR A 219 0.46 -14.91 11.23
CA TYR A 219 1.82 -15.46 11.14
C TYR A 219 1.79 -16.99 11.32
N PRO A 220 1.28 -17.76 10.32
CA PRO A 220 0.94 -19.17 10.48
C PRO A 220 2.14 -20.05 10.88
N ASN A 221 3.31 -19.72 10.36
CA ASN A 221 4.55 -20.47 10.55
C ASN A 221 5.41 -19.93 11.70
N SER A 222 4.94 -18.90 12.42
CA SER A 222 5.67 -18.37 13.58
C SER A 222 5.63 -19.35 14.76
N PRO A 223 6.71 -19.46 15.55
CA PRO A 223 6.67 -20.16 16.83
C PRO A 223 5.78 -19.43 17.85
N VAL A 224 5.57 -18.12 17.71
CA VAL A 224 4.65 -17.33 18.53
C VAL A 224 3.24 -17.49 17.97
N LYS A 225 2.41 -18.30 18.63
CA LYS A 225 1.05 -18.60 18.18
C LYS A 225 0.07 -17.53 18.66
N LEU A 226 -0.46 -16.76 17.72
CA LEU A 226 -1.49 -15.76 17.95
C LEU A 226 -2.66 -16.02 17.00
N ASN A 227 -3.84 -15.58 17.42
CA ASN A 227 -4.98 -15.48 16.51
C ASN A 227 -4.68 -14.44 15.43
N ALA A 228 -5.31 -14.60 14.26
CA ALA A 228 -5.24 -13.58 13.23
C ALA A 228 -5.84 -12.26 13.75
N THR A 229 -5.14 -11.14 13.52
CA THR A 229 -5.75 -9.83 13.67
C THR A 229 -6.76 -9.65 12.53
N VAL A 230 -7.96 -9.17 12.84
CA VAL A 230 -9.01 -8.89 11.87
C VAL A 230 -9.53 -7.48 12.09
N LEU A 231 -9.71 -6.73 11.01
CA LEU A 231 -10.31 -5.41 11.00
C LEU A 231 -11.30 -5.34 9.83
N SER A 232 -12.42 -4.66 10.04
CA SER A 232 -13.38 -4.40 8.97
C SER A 232 -14.00 -3.02 9.12
N TYR A 233 -14.36 -2.42 7.98
CA TYR A 233 -14.98 -1.10 7.94
C TYR A 233 -16.05 -1.02 6.84
N PRO A 234 -17.23 -0.43 7.14
CA PRO A 234 -18.25 -0.17 6.13
C PRO A 234 -17.84 0.99 5.22
N VAL A 235 -17.58 0.71 3.94
CA VAL A 235 -17.21 1.71 2.94
C VAL A 235 -17.86 1.39 1.59
N ASN A 236 -18.46 2.40 0.97
CA ASN A 236 -18.95 2.28 -0.41
C ASN A 236 -17.83 2.64 -1.38
N LEU A 237 -17.02 1.67 -1.82
CA LEU A 237 -15.86 1.94 -2.69
C LEU A 237 -16.23 2.66 -3.99
N GLY A 238 -17.38 2.32 -4.60
CA GLY A 238 -17.85 2.99 -5.82
C GLY A 238 -18.29 4.45 -5.63
N ALA A 239 -18.41 4.93 -4.39
CA ALA A 239 -18.64 6.34 -4.09
C ALA A 239 -17.36 7.10 -3.73
N VAL A 240 -16.25 6.40 -3.46
CA VAL A 240 -14.96 6.97 -3.08
C VAL A 240 -14.01 7.01 -4.27
N LEU A 241 -14.00 5.94 -5.07
CA LEU A 241 -13.05 5.70 -6.16
C LEU A 241 -13.77 5.70 -7.52
N PRO A 242 -13.07 6.06 -8.61
CA PRO A 242 -13.60 5.99 -9.97
C PRO A 242 -13.83 4.54 -10.44
N GLU A 243 -14.52 4.39 -11.58
CA GLU A 243 -14.82 3.08 -12.20
C GLU A 243 -13.57 2.22 -12.46
N ARG A 244 -12.44 2.86 -12.76
CA ARG A 244 -11.16 2.21 -13.01
C ARG A 244 -10.12 2.70 -12.04
N VAL A 245 -9.46 1.75 -11.37
CA VAL A 245 -8.47 2.05 -10.33
C VAL A 245 -7.15 1.35 -10.59
N LEU A 246 -6.07 2.01 -10.18
CA LEU A 246 -4.76 1.43 -10.02
C LEU A 246 -4.66 0.80 -8.63
N PHE A 247 -3.92 -0.29 -8.49
CA PHE A 247 -3.78 -0.97 -7.21
C PHE A 247 -2.42 -1.66 -7.10
N GLY A 248 -1.90 -1.70 -5.88
CA GLY A 248 -0.57 -2.25 -5.60
C GLY A 248 -0.13 -1.91 -4.18
N PHE A 249 1.18 -1.72 -4.01
CA PHE A 249 1.77 -1.48 -2.71
C PHE A 249 2.59 -0.20 -2.68
N SER A 250 2.52 0.55 -1.59
CA SER A 250 3.46 1.61 -1.26
C SER A 250 4.17 1.28 0.03
N ALA A 251 5.38 1.78 0.23
CA ALA A 251 6.02 1.74 1.54
C ALA A 251 6.98 2.92 1.69
N ALA A 252 7.23 3.29 2.94
CA ALA A 252 8.19 4.33 3.24
C ALA A 252 9.02 4.03 4.49
N THR A 253 10.18 4.67 4.56
CA THR A 253 10.95 4.85 5.78
C THR A 253 11.17 6.35 6.00
N GLY A 254 11.29 6.75 7.25
CA GLY A 254 11.62 8.09 7.71
C GLY A 254 13.03 8.11 8.29
N ASP A 255 13.15 8.71 9.48
CA ASP A 255 14.39 8.67 10.27
C ASP A 255 14.59 7.29 10.90
N LEU A 256 13.50 6.59 11.22
CA LEU A 256 13.51 5.17 11.57
C LEU A 256 13.33 4.33 10.30
N VAL A 257 13.77 3.07 10.38
CA VAL A 257 13.93 2.24 9.20
C VAL A 257 13.59 0.78 9.47
N GLU A 258 12.96 0.17 8.48
CA GLU A 258 12.80 -1.26 8.33
C GLU A 258 12.66 -1.65 6.85
N THR A 259 12.75 -2.94 6.57
CA THR A 259 12.52 -3.44 5.20
C THR A 259 11.06 -3.77 4.99
N HIS A 260 10.53 -3.47 3.81
CA HIS A 260 9.17 -3.86 3.40
C HIS A 260 9.25 -4.76 2.17
N ASP A 261 9.15 -6.07 2.38
CA ASP A 261 9.32 -7.08 1.35
C ASP A 261 8.03 -7.84 1.11
N ILE A 262 7.50 -7.80 -0.12
CA ILE A 262 6.37 -8.64 -0.55
C ILE A 262 6.93 -9.87 -1.25
N LEU A 263 6.55 -11.05 -0.76
CA LEU A 263 7.08 -12.34 -1.21
C LEU A 263 6.18 -13.00 -2.26
N SER A 264 4.88 -12.82 -2.13
CA SER A 264 3.87 -13.34 -3.06
C SER A 264 2.66 -12.42 -3.08
N TRP A 265 1.92 -12.41 -4.18
CA TRP A 265 0.69 -11.63 -4.31
C TRP A 265 -0.32 -12.31 -5.24
N SER A 266 -1.54 -12.48 -4.76
CA SER A 266 -2.68 -12.92 -5.57
C SER A 266 -3.82 -11.93 -5.45
N PHE A 267 -4.62 -11.85 -6.51
CA PHE A 267 -5.78 -10.99 -6.57
C PHE A 267 -6.85 -11.66 -7.39
N ASN A 268 -8.10 -11.52 -6.97
CA ASN A 268 -9.26 -11.87 -7.76
C ASN A 268 -10.37 -10.84 -7.55
N SER A 269 -11.08 -10.48 -8.61
CA SER A 269 -12.26 -9.64 -8.56
C SER A 269 -13.35 -10.14 -9.47
N PHE A 270 -14.58 -9.76 -9.12
CA PHE A 270 -15.78 -10.02 -9.90
C PHE A 270 -16.74 -8.83 -9.78
N LEU A 271 -16.95 -8.12 -10.89
CA LEU A 271 -17.91 -7.04 -11.05
C LEU A 271 -19.33 -7.60 -11.14
#